data_AF-A0A971RP33-F1
#
_entry.id   AF-A0A971RP33-F1
#
_cell.length_a   1.000
_cell.length_b   1.000
_cell.length_c   1.000
_cell.angle_alpha   90.00
_cell.angle_beta   90.00
_cell.angle_gamma   90.00
#
_symmetry.space_group_name_H-M   'P 1'
#
loop_
_entity.id
_entity.type
_entity.pdbx_description
1 polymer ?
#
loop_
_entity_poly.entity_id
_entity_poly.type
_entity_poly.pdbx_seq_one_letter_code
_entity_poly.pdbx_strand_id
1 'polypeptide(L)'
;MSEAFTIVAKVLPVIFLIILGHFLSRFSVISQKTVDDLKKLVVNLTLPALLFMAFADTAFEPKYLLIVLAVFASCAVMLLLAGVLRKPLKIDNPYWPSLYAGFETGMMGYSIFVAVYGAAEMYKLAIMDLGQVTFVFFVLVSVLRRVNGETAGAVSLIKSFLKSPVILSIIFGIIAGLIGLPALL
;
A
#
# COMPACT_ATOMS: atom_id res chain seq x y z
N MET A 1 18.36 24.51 11.39
CA MET A 1 18.39 23.37 10.44
C MET A 1 17.02 23.33 9.77
N SER A 2 16.92 23.37 8.45
CA SER A 2 15.60 23.41 7.78
C SER A 2 14.84 22.11 8.01
N GLU A 3 13.51 22.15 8.14
CA GLU A 3 12.67 20.96 8.32
C GLU A 3 12.93 19.89 7.24
N ALA A 4 13.20 20.34 6.01
CA ALA A 4 13.57 19.48 4.89
C ALA A 4 14.83 18.63 5.18
N PHE A 5 15.85 19.20 5.81
CA PHE A 5 17.07 18.47 6.16
C PHE A 5 16.78 17.37 7.19
N THR A 6 15.94 17.66 8.18
CA THR A 6 15.52 16.68 9.20
C THR A 6 14.77 15.50 8.59
N ILE A 7 13.86 15.76 7.65
CA ILE A 7 13.11 14.71 6.96
C ILE A 7 14.06 13.82 6.14
N VAL A 8 14.96 14.42 5.37
CA VAL A 8 15.95 13.67 4.57
C VAL A 8 16.82 12.80 5.48
N ALA A 9 17.29 13.33 6.60
CA ALA A 9 18.09 12.58 7.56
C ALA A 9 17.35 11.37 8.15
N LYS A 10 16.03 11.48 8.38
CA LYS A 10 15.19 10.38 8.88
C LYS A 10 14.94 9.28 7.84
N VAL A 11 14.92 9.60 6.55
CA VAL A 11 14.71 8.62 5.45
C VAL A 11 16.02 7.93 5.05
N LEU A 12 17.17 8.56 5.30
CA LEU A 12 18.49 8.06 4.90
C LEU A 12 18.79 6.60 5.32
N PRO A 13 18.43 6.15 6.55
CA PRO A 13 18.60 4.75 6.93
C PRO A 13 17.86 3.78 6.01
N VAL A 14 16.63 4.13 5.57
CA VAL A 14 15.85 3.28 4.65
C VAL A 14 16.53 3.19 3.28
N ILE A 15 17.07 4.30 2.79
CA ILE A 15 17.83 4.33 1.53
C ILE A 15 19.08 3.45 1.63
N PHE A 16 19.83 3.54 2.74
CA PHE A 16 21.00 2.68 2.97
C PHE A 16 20.63 1.21 3.04
N LEU A 17 19.50 0.85 3.66
CA LEU A 17 19.01 -0.53 3.68
C LEU A 17 18.65 -1.06 2.27
N ILE A 18 18.08 -0.22 1.40
CA ILE A 18 17.81 -0.58 0.00
C ILE A 18 19.12 -0.84 -0.75
N ILE A 19 20.10 0.04 -0.59
CA ILE A 19 21.43 -0.10 -1.21
C ILE A 19 22.12 -1.37 -0.69
N LEU A 20 22.08 -1.61 0.62
CA LEU A 20 22.61 -2.84 1.22
C LEU A 20 21.91 -4.08 0.65
N GLY A 21 20.59 -4.07 0.55
CA GLY A 21 19.81 -5.15 -0.06
C GLY A 21 20.26 -5.45 -1.51
N HIS A 22 20.56 -4.42 -2.29
CA HIS A 22 21.12 -4.58 -3.63
C HIS A 22 22.49 -5.29 -3.61
N PHE A 23 23.40 -4.88 -2.72
CA PHE A 23 24.71 -5.55 -2.59
C PHE A 23 24.58 -7.00 -2.11
N LEU A 24 23.73 -7.26 -1.11
CA LEU A 24 23.48 -8.62 -0.61
C LEU A 24 22.91 -9.54 -1.72
N SER A 25 22.03 -9.00 -2.56
CA SER A 25 21.52 -9.70 -3.74
C SER A 25 22.61 -9.92 -4.79
N ARG A 26 23.42 -8.90 -5.09
CA ARG A 26 24.51 -8.96 -6.08
C ARG A 26 25.60 -9.98 -5.72
N PHE A 27 25.96 -10.06 -4.44
CA PHE A 27 26.93 -11.03 -3.94
C PHE A 27 26.31 -12.40 -3.62
N SER A 28 25.02 -12.60 -3.93
CA SER A 28 24.28 -13.83 -3.64
C SER A 28 24.36 -14.29 -2.18
N VAL A 29 24.54 -13.34 -1.25
CA VAL A 29 24.54 -13.61 0.20
C VAL A 29 23.15 -14.07 0.64
N ILE A 30 22.11 -13.54 0.00
CA ILE A 30 20.72 -13.93 0.20
C ILE A 30 20.15 -14.44 -1.12
N SER A 31 19.65 -15.67 -1.12
CA SER A 31 19.04 -16.27 -2.32
C SER A 31 17.70 -15.62 -2.68
N GLN A 32 17.33 -15.66 -3.97
CA GLN A 32 16.01 -15.17 -4.42
C GLN A 32 14.85 -15.87 -3.69
N LYS A 33 14.98 -17.18 -3.42
CA LYS A 33 13.99 -17.94 -2.66
C LYS A 33 13.78 -17.36 -1.26
N THR A 34 14.88 -17.02 -0.57
CA THR A 34 14.80 -16.37 0.76
C THR A 34 14.11 -15.01 0.67
N VAL A 35 14.40 -14.21 -0.35
CA VAL A 35 13.71 -12.93 -0.59
C VAL A 35 12.20 -13.14 -0.78
N ASP A 36 11.81 -14.14 -1.56
CA ASP A 36 10.39 -14.43 -1.81
C ASP A 36 9.68 -14.93 -0.55
N ASP A 37 10.34 -15.73 0.28
CA ASP A 37 9.79 -16.18 1.56
C ASP A 37 9.67 -15.02 2.57
N LEU A 38 10.62 -14.09 2.60
CA LEU A 38 10.52 -12.86 3.38
C LEU A 38 9.36 -11.97 2.91
N LYS A 39 9.17 -11.81 1.59
CA LYS A 39 8.02 -11.07 1.04
C LYS A 39 6.70 -11.69 1.45
N LYS A 40 6.59 -13.03 1.42
CA LYS A 40 5.38 -13.73 1.89
C LYS A 40 5.13 -13.46 3.36
N LEU A 41 6.15 -13.47 4.20
CA LEU A 41 6.02 -13.12 5.62
C LEU A 41 5.50 -11.70 5.78
N VAL A 42 6.04 -10.75 5.00
CA VAL A 42 5.61 -9.35 5.05
C VAL A 42 4.15 -9.20 4.66
N VAL A 43 3.76 -9.71 3.50
CA VAL A 43 2.42 -9.52 2.92
C VAL A 43 1.34 -10.28 3.70
N ASN A 44 1.65 -11.46 4.25
CA ASN A 44 0.64 -12.32 4.88
C ASN A 44 0.59 -12.20 6.40
N LEU A 45 1.61 -11.63 7.05
CA LEU A 45 1.65 -11.54 8.51
C LEU A 45 1.99 -10.14 9.02
N THR A 46 3.17 -9.60 8.68
CA THR A 46 3.64 -8.38 9.35
C THR A 46 2.86 -7.15 8.92
N LEU A 47 2.58 -6.99 7.62
CA LEU A 47 1.79 -5.88 7.11
C LEU A 47 0.32 -5.97 7.58
N PRO A 48 -0.37 -7.13 7.50
CA PRO A 48 -1.68 -7.28 8.12
C PRO A 48 -1.70 -6.96 9.62
N ALA A 49 -0.72 -7.44 10.39
CA ALA A 49 -0.64 -7.12 11.83
C ALA A 49 -0.44 -5.62 12.08
N LEU A 50 0.42 -4.97 11.30
CA LEU A 50 0.65 -3.52 11.34
C LEU A 50 -0.65 -2.75 11.10
N LEU A 51 -1.41 -3.12 10.07
CA LEU A 51 -2.67 -2.47 9.71
C LEU A 51 -3.77 -2.71 10.74
N PHE A 52 -3.84 -3.92 11.29
CA PHE A 52 -4.75 -4.21 12.40
C PHE A 52 -4.49 -3.26 13.57
N MET A 53 -3.22 -3.10 13.99
CA MET A 53 -2.86 -2.20 15.09
C MET A 53 -3.19 -0.74 14.76
N ALA A 54 -2.83 -0.26 13.56
CA ALA A 54 -3.17 1.11 13.14
C ALA A 54 -4.67 1.40 13.26
N PHE A 55 -5.52 0.49 12.78
CA PHE A 55 -6.97 0.71 12.77
C PHE A 55 -7.65 0.42 14.12
N ALA A 56 -7.05 -0.40 14.97
CA ALA A 56 -7.52 -0.62 16.34
C ALA A 56 -7.37 0.63 17.21
N ASP A 57 -6.29 1.38 17.05
CA ASP A 57 -6.03 2.62 17.81
C ASP A 57 -6.69 3.87 17.19
N THR A 58 -7.38 3.73 16.05
CA THR A 58 -7.97 4.87 15.33
C THR A 58 -9.38 5.19 15.80
N ALA A 59 -9.58 6.41 16.32
CA ALA A 59 -10.92 6.97 16.47
C ALA A 59 -11.47 7.42 15.10
N PHE A 60 -12.44 6.67 14.54
CA PHE A 60 -12.99 6.97 13.22
C PHE A 60 -13.79 8.27 13.21
N GLU A 61 -13.38 9.19 12.33
CA GLU A 61 -14.09 10.44 12.09
C GLU A 61 -14.64 10.50 10.66
N PRO A 62 -15.82 11.12 10.43
CA PRO A 62 -16.39 11.25 9.09
C PRO A 62 -15.44 11.90 8.07
N LYS A 63 -14.55 12.79 8.52
CA LYS A 63 -13.53 13.44 7.66
C LYS A 63 -12.58 12.43 7.00
N TYR A 64 -12.35 11.27 7.60
CA TYR A 64 -11.49 10.23 7.03
C TYR A 64 -12.09 9.59 5.79
N LEU A 65 -13.42 9.50 5.69
CA LEU A 65 -14.07 9.03 4.49
C LEU A 65 -13.77 9.94 3.29
N LEU A 66 -13.72 11.26 3.50
CA LEU A 66 -13.34 12.21 2.44
C LEU A 66 -11.90 11.99 1.99
N ILE A 67 -10.97 11.67 2.89
CA ILE A 67 -9.57 11.35 2.56
C ILE A 67 -9.50 10.07 1.72
N VAL A 68 -10.20 9.01 2.15
CA VAL A 68 -10.26 7.72 1.42
C VAL A 68 -10.78 7.94 0.00
N LEU A 69 -11.88 8.69 -0.15
CA LEU A 69 -12.46 9.01 -1.47
C LEU A 69 -11.53 9.88 -2.32
N ALA A 70 -10.85 10.85 -1.72
CA ALA A 70 -9.90 11.71 -2.43
C ALA A 70 -8.71 10.92 -2.97
N VAL A 71 -8.13 10.01 -2.17
CA VAL A 71 -7.03 9.14 -2.61
C VAL A 71 -7.48 8.14 -3.68
N PHE A 72 -8.68 7.57 -3.53
CA PHE A 72 -9.26 6.72 -4.56
C PHE A 72 -9.39 7.49 -5.89
N ALA A 73 -9.95 8.71 -5.83
CA ALA A 73 -10.14 9.57 -6.99
C ALA A 73 -8.80 9.97 -7.62
N SER A 74 -7.78 10.29 -6.82
CA SER A 74 -6.45 10.62 -7.34
C SER A 74 -5.83 9.44 -8.09
N CYS A 75 -5.92 8.22 -7.56
CA CYS A 75 -5.45 7.02 -8.25
C CYS A 75 -6.19 6.80 -9.59
N ALA A 76 -7.50 7.01 -9.61
CA ALA A 76 -8.30 6.93 -10.84
C ALA A 76 -7.91 8.00 -11.87
N VAL A 77 -7.69 9.24 -11.43
CA VAL A 77 -7.20 10.32 -12.29
C VAL A 77 -5.82 9.99 -12.86
N MET A 78 -4.89 9.48 -12.05
CA MET A 78 -3.57 9.08 -12.52
C MET A 78 -3.63 7.95 -13.56
N LEU A 79 -4.49 6.94 -13.34
CA LEU A 79 -4.74 5.88 -14.31
C LEU A 79 -5.26 6.43 -15.64
N LEU A 80 -6.23 7.35 -15.59
CA LEU A 80 -6.81 7.97 -16.78
C LEU A 80 -5.78 8.83 -17.52
N LEU A 81 -5.04 9.68 -16.79
CA LEU A 81 -3.99 10.53 -17.37
C LEU A 81 -2.90 9.69 -18.03
N ALA A 82 -2.40 8.66 -17.36
CA ALA A 82 -1.42 7.75 -17.93
C ALA A 82 -1.97 7.03 -19.17
N GLY A 83 -3.25 6.66 -19.17
CA GLY A 83 -3.96 6.11 -20.34
C GLY A 83 -4.03 7.07 -21.52
N VAL A 84 -4.40 8.34 -21.29
CA VAL A 84 -4.47 9.38 -22.32
C VAL A 84 -3.08 9.70 -22.87
N LEU A 85 -2.07 9.83 -22.00
CA LEU A 85 -0.69 10.16 -22.37
C LEU A 85 0.02 9.02 -23.11
N ARG A 86 -0.47 7.78 -23.03
CA ARG A 86 0.12 6.62 -23.72
C ARG A 86 0.26 6.86 -25.23
N LYS A 87 -0.80 7.39 -25.88
CA LYS A 87 -0.83 7.63 -27.33
C LYS A 87 0.15 8.73 -27.79
N PRO A 88 0.11 9.97 -27.26
CA PRO A 88 1.02 11.04 -27.68
C PRO A 88 2.49 10.71 -27.38
N LEU A 89 2.76 9.94 -26.32
CA LEU A 89 4.12 9.50 -25.98
C LEU A 89 4.59 8.25 -26.74
N LYS A 90 3.76 7.69 -27.64
CA LYS A 90 4.07 6.49 -28.44
C LYS A 90 4.52 5.30 -27.58
N ILE A 91 3.82 5.06 -26.46
CA ILE A 91 4.16 3.98 -25.53
C ILE A 91 3.39 2.70 -25.89
N ASP A 92 4.13 1.67 -26.32
CA ASP A 92 3.55 0.39 -26.73
C ASP A 92 3.24 -0.54 -25.55
N ASN A 93 3.82 -0.32 -24.37
CA ASN A 93 3.60 -1.17 -23.20
C ASN A 93 2.13 -1.13 -22.71
N PRO A 94 1.38 -2.25 -22.73
CA PRO A 94 -0.02 -2.27 -22.30
C PRO A 94 -0.21 -2.04 -20.80
N TYR A 95 0.82 -2.27 -19.98
CA TYR A 95 0.80 -2.03 -18.54
C TYR A 95 1.06 -0.56 -18.17
N TRP A 96 1.42 0.29 -19.13
CA TRP A 96 1.78 1.69 -18.89
C TRP A 96 0.80 2.43 -17.96
N PRO A 97 -0.53 2.42 -18.18
CA PRO A 97 -1.43 3.14 -17.29
C PRO A 97 -1.43 2.60 -15.86
N SER A 98 -1.32 1.27 -15.70
CA SER A 98 -1.34 0.59 -14.41
C SER A 98 -0.10 0.88 -13.58
N LEU A 99 1.06 1.13 -14.20
CA LEU A 99 2.31 1.45 -13.51
C LEU A 99 2.25 2.77 -12.73
N TYR A 100 1.36 3.68 -13.13
CA TYR A 100 1.22 5.01 -12.51
C TYR A 100 -0.06 5.17 -11.69
N ALA A 101 -0.89 4.13 -11.60
CA ALA A 101 -2.23 4.20 -11.03
C ALA A 101 -2.29 3.95 -9.51
N GLY A 102 -1.16 3.74 -8.83
CA GLY A 102 -1.14 3.43 -7.40
C GLY A 102 0.21 3.70 -6.75
N PHE A 103 0.27 3.41 -5.45
CA PHE A 103 1.44 3.66 -4.62
C PHE A 103 1.86 2.36 -3.90
N GLU A 104 3.17 2.18 -3.70
CA GLU A 104 3.69 1.04 -2.94
C GLU A 104 3.77 1.38 -1.46
N THR A 105 2.62 1.36 -0.80
CA THR A 105 2.53 1.71 0.63
C THR A 105 2.94 0.55 1.53
N GLY A 106 2.60 -0.69 1.14
CA GLY A 106 2.75 -1.89 1.97
C GLY A 106 4.20 -2.30 2.24
N MET A 107 5.01 -2.45 1.20
CA MET A 107 6.38 -2.95 1.33
C MET A 107 7.39 -1.87 1.73
N MET A 108 7.09 -0.60 1.41
CA MET A 108 8.04 0.51 1.57
C MET A 108 7.43 1.76 2.21
N GLY A 109 6.21 2.14 1.85
CA GLY A 109 5.59 3.37 2.37
C GLY A 109 5.50 3.41 3.90
N TYR A 110 5.04 2.34 4.54
CA TYR A 110 4.90 2.31 6.01
C TYR A 110 6.24 2.44 6.74
N SER A 111 7.29 1.75 6.28
CA SER A 111 8.60 1.80 6.96
C SER A 111 9.21 3.20 6.88
N ILE A 112 9.08 3.88 5.73
CA ILE A 112 9.49 5.27 5.57
C ILE A 112 8.67 6.20 6.44
N PHE A 113 7.35 6.03 6.45
CA PHE A 113 6.45 6.90 7.20
C PHE A 113 6.73 6.84 8.70
N VAL A 114 6.91 5.63 9.25
CA VAL A 114 7.28 5.43 10.66
C VAL A 114 8.65 6.03 10.97
N ALA A 115 9.62 5.93 10.07
CA ALA A 115 10.93 6.55 10.26
C ALA A 115 10.85 8.09 10.34
N VAL A 116 9.95 8.71 9.56
CA VAL A 116 9.80 10.17 9.51
C VAL A 116 8.92 10.71 10.64
N TYR A 117 7.73 10.13 10.81
CA TYR A 117 6.65 10.65 11.66
C TYR A 117 6.45 9.88 12.96
N GLY A 118 7.07 8.69 13.10
CA GLY A 118 6.89 7.82 14.25
C GLY A 118 5.68 6.89 14.13
N ALA A 119 5.69 5.80 14.91
CA ALA A 119 4.65 4.78 14.85
C ALA A 119 3.29 5.27 15.34
N ALA A 120 3.24 6.25 16.25
CA ALA A 120 1.99 6.83 16.76
C ALA A 120 1.16 7.51 15.66
N GLU A 121 1.81 7.98 14.59
CA GLU A 121 1.16 8.68 13.49
C GLU A 121 0.75 7.74 12.34
N MET A 122 1.08 6.45 12.44
CA MET A 122 0.93 5.46 11.38
C MET A 122 -0.51 5.35 10.85
N TYR A 123 -1.50 5.58 11.71
CA TYR A 123 -2.91 5.54 11.34
C TYR A 123 -3.26 6.53 10.23
N LYS A 124 -2.57 7.69 10.15
CA LYS A 124 -2.77 8.69 9.09
C LYS A 124 -2.44 8.11 7.72
N LEU A 125 -1.33 7.38 7.62
CA LEU A 125 -0.98 6.67 6.39
C LEU A 125 -1.95 5.53 6.11
N ALA A 126 -2.37 4.79 7.14
CA ALA A 126 -3.33 3.68 6.98
C ALA A 126 -4.68 4.14 6.41
N ILE A 127 -5.19 5.29 6.84
CA ILE A 127 -6.42 5.89 6.28
C ILE A 127 -6.24 6.26 4.81
N MET A 128 -5.10 6.85 4.44
CA MET A 128 -4.81 7.17 3.03
C MET A 128 -4.68 5.88 2.18
N ASP A 129 -3.95 4.90 2.70
CA ASP A 129 -3.73 3.60 2.07
C ASP A 129 -5.05 2.86 1.84
N LEU A 130 -6.03 2.97 2.73
CA LEU A 130 -7.37 2.38 2.53
C LEU A 130 -8.04 2.88 1.23
N GLY A 131 -7.89 4.17 0.88
CA GLY A 131 -8.38 4.71 -0.39
C GLY A 131 -7.67 4.13 -1.60
N GLN A 132 -6.35 3.97 -1.52
CA GLN A 132 -5.56 3.37 -2.59
C GLN A 132 -5.84 1.86 -2.72
N VAL A 133 -5.89 1.11 -1.62
CA VAL A 133 -6.13 -0.34 -1.61
C VAL A 133 -7.51 -0.66 -2.18
N THR A 134 -8.55 0.11 -1.82
CA THR A 134 -9.88 -0.06 -2.43
C THR A 134 -9.84 0.20 -3.94
N PHE A 135 -9.14 1.24 -4.39
CA PHE A 135 -8.89 1.47 -5.83
C PHE A 135 -8.17 0.27 -6.49
N VAL A 136 -7.13 -0.27 -5.85
CA VAL A 136 -6.35 -1.39 -6.39
C VAL A 136 -7.26 -2.59 -6.64
N PHE A 137 -8.06 -3.00 -5.66
CA PHE A 137 -8.89 -4.19 -5.79
C PHE A 137 -10.07 -4.03 -6.76
N PHE A 138 -10.76 -2.89 -6.75
CA PHE A 138 -11.97 -2.71 -7.55
C PHE A 138 -11.69 -2.22 -8.99
N VAL A 139 -10.61 -1.46 -9.18
CA VAL A 139 -10.28 -0.86 -10.48
C VAL A 139 -9.00 -1.46 -11.06
N LEU A 140 -7.87 -1.37 -10.35
CA LEU A 140 -6.57 -1.71 -10.94
C LEU A 140 -6.45 -3.21 -11.27
N VAL A 141 -6.88 -4.10 -10.38
CA VAL A 141 -6.91 -5.54 -10.62
C VAL A 141 -7.78 -5.87 -11.84
N SER A 142 -8.92 -5.20 -11.98
CA SER A 142 -9.80 -5.35 -13.15
C SER A 142 -9.10 -4.95 -14.45
N VAL A 143 -8.38 -3.83 -14.44
CA VAL A 143 -7.59 -3.34 -15.58
C VAL A 143 -6.47 -4.32 -15.93
N LEU A 144 -5.69 -4.76 -14.94
CA LEU A 144 -4.58 -5.70 -15.14
C LEU A 144 -5.06 -7.04 -15.69
N ARG A 145 -6.17 -7.57 -15.18
CA ARG A 145 -6.77 -8.82 -15.70
C ARG A 145 -7.20 -8.67 -17.15
N ARG A 146 -7.81 -7.54 -17.52
CA ARG A 146 -8.15 -7.26 -18.93
C ARG A 146 -6.92 -7.17 -19.82
N VAL A 147 -5.83 -6.56 -19.35
CA VAL A 147 -4.55 -6.52 -20.07
C VAL A 147 -4.00 -7.94 -20.29
N ASN A 148 -4.22 -8.84 -19.34
CA ASN A 148 -3.82 -10.26 -19.42
C ASN A 148 -4.82 -11.13 -20.22
N GLY A 149 -5.84 -10.55 -20.87
CA GLY A 149 -6.85 -11.30 -21.62
C GLY A 149 -7.89 -12.01 -20.74
N GLU A 150 -7.94 -11.72 -19.45
CA GLU A 150 -8.92 -12.27 -18.51
C GLU A 150 -10.10 -11.32 -18.31
N THR A 151 -11.27 -11.89 -18.03
CA THR A 151 -12.44 -11.12 -17.60
C THR A 151 -12.52 -11.09 -16.07
N ALA A 152 -12.63 -9.89 -15.50
CA ALA A 152 -12.85 -9.70 -14.09
C ALA A 152 -14.36 -9.52 -13.83
N GLY A 153 -15.01 -10.56 -13.31
CA GLY A 153 -16.38 -10.44 -12.80
C GLY A 153 -16.41 -9.73 -11.45
N ALA A 154 -17.43 -8.90 -11.20
CA ALA A 154 -17.57 -8.15 -9.94
C ALA A 154 -17.50 -9.05 -8.70
N VAL A 155 -18.15 -10.23 -8.75
CA VAL A 155 -18.11 -11.23 -7.67
C VAL A 155 -16.70 -11.72 -7.38
N SER A 156 -15.87 -11.93 -8.41
CA SER A 156 -14.48 -12.34 -8.25
C SER A 156 -13.66 -11.27 -7.54
N LEU A 157 -13.88 -9.99 -7.87
CA LEU A 157 -13.14 -8.87 -7.28
C LEU A 157 -13.50 -8.70 -5.80
N ILE A 158 -14.79 -8.73 -5.47
CA ILE A 158 -15.28 -8.69 -4.08
C ILE A 158 -14.71 -9.86 -3.28
N LYS A 159 -14.73 -11.07 -3.85
CA LYS A 159 -14.18 -12.26 -3.18
C LYS A 159 -12.67 -12.14 -2.95
N SER A 160 -11.91 -11.61 -3.90
CA SER A 160 -10.48 -11.36 -3.73
C SER A 160 -10.19 -10.29 -2.69
N PHE A 161 -10.99 -9.21 -2.67
CA PHE A 161 -10.89 -8.15 -1.66
C PHE A 161 -11.13 -8.71 -0.25
N LEU A 162 -12.26 -9.40 -0.03
CA LEU A 162 -12.62 -9.92 1.29
C LEU A 162 -11.73 -11.07 1.77
N LYS A 163 -11.04 -11.78 0.87
CA LYS A 163 -10.08 -12.83 1.24
C LYS A 163 -8.66 -12.33 1.47
N SER A 164 -8.39 -11.06 1.17
CA SER A 164 -7.07 -10.48 1.37
C SER A 164 -6.75 -10.42 2.87
N PRO A 165 -5.61 -10.98 3.34
CA PRO A 165 -5.19 -10.88 4.73
C PRO A 165 -5.14 -9.43 5.22
N VAL A 166 -4.67 -8.51 4.36
CA VAL A 166 -4.64 -7.08 4.62
C VAL A 166 -6.03 -6.51 4.89
N ILE A 167 -7.02 -6.84 4.05
CA ILE A 167 -8.39 -6.33 4.21
C ILE A 167 -9.05 -6.90 5.46
N LEU A 168 -8.87 -8.20 5.71
CA LEU A 168 -9.37 -8.84 6.93
C LEU A 168 -8.80 -8.18 8.18
N SER A 169 -7.49 -7.93 8.21
CA SER A 169 -6.85 -7.23 9.32
C SER A 169 -7.34 -5.81 9.53
N ILE A 170 -7.60 -5.06 8.45
CA ILE A 170 -8.22 -3.73 8.56
C ILE A 170 -9.61 -3.87 9.20
N ILE A 171 -10.48 -4.73 8.67
CA ILE A 171 -11.84 -4.94 9.20
C ILE A 171 -11.80 -5.32 10.68
N PHE A 172 -10.96 -6.28 11.06
CA PHE A 172 -10.82 -6.70 12.45
C PHE A 172 -10.23 -5.61 13.34
N GLY A 173 -9.28 -4.82 12.83
CA GLY A 173 -8.72 -3.67 13.55
C GLY A 173 -9.79 -2.63 13.86
N ILE A 174 -10.61 -2.28 12.87
CA ILE A 174 -11.75 -1.36 13.05
C ILE A 174 -12.71 -1.89 14.12
N ILE A 175 -13.09 -3.17 14.03
CA ILE A 175 -13.99 -3.80 15.01
C ILE A 175 -13.37 -3.75 16.42
N ALA A 176 -12.09 -4.08 16.55
CA ALA A 176 -11.36 -4.04 17.81
C ALA A 176 -11.32 -2.63 18.42
N GLY A 177 -11.10 -1.60 17.61
CA GLY A 177 -11.13 -0.21 18.06
C GLY A 177 -12.52 0.23 18.53
N LEU A 178 -13.59 -0.17 17.81
CA LEU A 178 -14.97 0.17 18.18
C LEU A 178 -15.42 -0.46 19.50
N ILE A 179 -14.92 -1.65 19.85
CA ILE A 179 -15.23 -2.32 21.12
C ILE A 179 -14.27 -1.94 22.25
N GLY A 180 -13.28 -1.08 21.99
CA GLY A 180 -12.29 -0.65 22.98
C GLY A 180 -11.30 -1.73 23.38
N LEU A 181 -11.05 -2.73 22.53
CA LEU A 181 -10.11 -3.83 22.81
C LEU A 181 -8.69 -3.34 23.17
N PRO A 182 -8.11 -2.31 22.53
CA PRO A 182 -6.80 -1.79 22.92
C PRO A 182 -6.75 -1.24 24.34
N ALA A 183 -7.87 -0.79 24.90
CA ALA A 183 -7.93 -0.32 26.29
C ALA A 183 -8.00 -1.48 27.31
N LEU A 184 -8.22 -2.72 26.85
CA LEU A 184 -8.31 -3.93 27.66
C LEU A 184 -7.00 -4.74 27.69
N LEU A 185 -6.02 -4.40 26.84
CA LEU A 185 -4.70 -5.04 26.73
C LEU A 185 -3.62 -4.15 27.36
#